data_AF-A0A2V5H4G8-F1
#
_entry.id   AF-A0A2V5H4G8-F1
#
_cell.length_a   1.000
_cell.length_b   1.000
_cell.length_c   1.000
_cell.angle_alpha   90.00
_cell.angle_beta   90.00
_cell.angle_gamma   90.00
#
_symmetry.space_group_name_H-M   'P 1'
#
loop_
_entity.id
_entity.type
_entity.pdbx_description
1 polymer ?
#
loop_
_entity_poly.entity_id
_entity_poly.type
_entity_poly.pdbx_seq_one_letter_code
_entity_poly.pdbx_strand_id
1 'polypeptide(L)'
;MYSRFRVDKLPQDSGYSSRGEMKKKEGVHSFWVFVTYSQCTIDDKEEFERLFRDALKQFAPQAKYFGCREQHEEKGIHYHVLVNLGFQPTWTMERARARFTVIGNMSKSINLTPNRSANMWRFVRNHVEYVQKNGDVFGKAFSVKPGGERKQLWREYKPVEKKKE
;
A
#
# COMPACT_ATOMS: atom_id res chain seq x y z
N MET A 1 51.47 32.15 44.27
CA MET A 1 50.20 32.73 44.80
C MET A 1 49.39 33.16 43.58
N TYR A 2 48.20 32.67 43.20
CA TYR A 2 47.18 31.81 43.79
C TYR A 2 46.72 30.73 42.79
N SER A 3 46.30 29.58 43.34
CA SER A 3 45.50 28.54 42.70
C SER A 3 44.03 28.71 43.13
N ARG A 4 43.06 28.52 42.22
CA ARG A 4 41.81 27.74 42.46
C ARG A 4 40.82 27.78 41.28
N PHE A 5 40.47 26.56 40.86
CA PHE A 5 39.26 26.05 40.20
C PHE A 5 37.93 26.80 40.43
N ARG A 6 37.07 26.88 39.40
CA ARG A 6 35.89 25.98 39.25
C ARG A 6 35.09 26.25 37.96
N VAL A 7 34.72 25.14 37.33
CA VAL A 7 33.63 24.93 36.37
C VAL A 7 32.29 25.23 37.06
N ASP A 8 31.34 25.79 36.30
CA ASP A 8 29.89 25.46 36.30
C ASP A 8 29.06 26.69 35.88
N LYS A 9 28.42 26.60 34.70
CA LYS A 9 27.09 27.17 34.37
C LYS A 9 26.67 26.75 32.96
N LEU A 10 25.88 25.68 32.89
CA LEU A 10 24.84 25.46 31.88
C LEU A 10 23.48 25.84 32.51
N PRO A 11 22.38 25.95 31.76
CA PRO A 11 22.19 26.60 30.47
C PRO A 11 21.06 27.65 30.56
N GLN A 12 21.00 28.63 29.65
CA GLN A 12 19.80 29.43 29.46
C GLN A 12 18.92 28.80 28.37
N ASP A 13 17.75 28.35 28.81
CA ASP A 13 16.58 28.05 28.01
C ASP A 13 16.34 29.11 26.93
N SER A 14 16.37 28.68 25.67
CA SER A 14 15.55 29.31 24.63
C SER A 14 14.87 28.20 23.85
N GLY A 15 13.57 28.04 24.13
CA GLY A 15 12.73 26.97 23.63
C GLY A 15 12.75 26.87 22.11
N TYR A 16 13.50 25.91 21.60
CA TYR A 16 13.21 25.34 20.29
C TYR A 16 11.99 24.44 20.46
N SER A 17 10.85 24.96 19.99
CA SER A 17 9.59 24.23 19.92
C SER A 17 9.81 22.94 19.13
N SER A 18 9.89 21.83 19.86
CA SER A 18 9.81 20.48 19.31
C SER A 18 8.51 20.40 18.52
N ARG A 19 8.60 20.54 17.19
CA ARG A 19 7.57 20.02 16.28
C ARG A 19 7.42 18.56 16.65
N GLY A 20 6.39 18.26 17.44
CA GLY A 20 6.04 16.91 17.80
C GLY A 20 6.05 16.09 16.51
N GLU A 21 6.91 15.08 16.48
CA GLU A 21 6.81 14.04 15.48
C GLU A 21 5.40 13.47 15.61
N MET A 22 4.48 13.92 14.75
CA MET A 22 3.20 13.26 14.58
C MET A 22 3.56 11.85 14.13
N LYS A 23 3.54 10.89 15.08
CA LYS A 23 3.67 9.47 14.79
C LYS A 23 2.80 9.17 13.58
N LYS A 24 3.41 8.88 12.44
CA LYS A 24 2.70 8.47 11.22
C LYS A 24 1.78 7.33 11.66
N LYS A 25 0.47 7.47 11.45
CA LYS A 25 -0.49 6.40 11.74
C LYS A 25 0.01 5.13 11.02
N GLU A 26 0.50 4.17 11.79
CA GLU A 26 1.02 2.90 11.29
C GLU A 26 -0.15 2.02 10.86
N GLY A 27 -0.66 2.27 9.66
CA GLY A 27 -1.82 1.55 9.17
C GLY A 27 -2.17 1.85 7.73
N VAL A 28 -3.21 1.15 7.28
CA VAL A 28 -3.83 1.34 5.97
C VAL A 28 -5.06 2.21 6.18
N HIS A 29 -4.93 3.47 5.76
CA HIS A 29 -6.02 4.44 5.65
C HIS A 29 -6.08 5.02 4.25
N SER A 30 -6.23 4.15 3.25
CA SER A 30 -6.18 4.52 1.84
C SER A 30 -7.05 3.60 1.01
N PHE A 31 -7.66 4.14 -0.05
CA PHE A 31 -8.33 3.37 -1.09
C PHE A 31 -7.35 2.52 -1.89
N TRP A 32 -6.11 2.99 -2.02
CA TRP A 32 -5.10 2.38 -2.88
C TRP A 32 -4.01 1.76 -2.03
N VAL A 33 -3.70 0.50 -2.31
CA VAL A 33 -2.64 -0.25 -1.66
C VAL A 33 -1.87 -1.00 -2.73
N PHE A 34 -0.54 -0.92 -2.67
CA PHE A 34 0.31 -1.79 -3.45
C PHE A 34 0.82 -2.92 -2.56
N VAL A 35 0.61 -4.15 -3.00
CA VAL A 35 0.90 -5.37 -2.26
C VAL A 35 2.01 -6.12 -2.97
N THR A 36 3.04 -6.51 -2.23
CA THR A 36 4.10 -7.39 -2.73
C THR A 36 4.10 -8.68 -1.91
N TYR A 37 4.00 -9.82 -2.59
CA TYR A 37 4.22 -11.15 -2.03
C TYR A 37 5.61 -11.60 -2.48
N SER A 38 6.59 -11.55 -1.59
CA SER A 38 7.96 -11.98 -1.91
C SER A 38 8.16 -13.46 -1.57
N GLN A 39 9.02 -14.15 -2.33
CA GLN A 39 9.29 -15.58 -2.16
C GLN A 39 7.98 -16.39 -2.12
N CYS A 40 7.03 -16.06 -3.00
CA CYS A 40 5.75 -16.74 -3.03
C CYS A 40 5.95 -18.20 -3.43
N THR A 41 5.25 -19.10 -2.74
CA THR A 41 5.33 -20.54 -3.01
C THR A 41 4.40 -20.99 -4.13
N ILE A 42 3.51 -20.11 -4.59
CA ILE A 42 2.55 -20.38 -5.66
C ILE A 42 3.20 -19.96 -6.98
N ASP A 43 3.64 -20.93 -7.77
CA ASP A 43 4.33 -20.67 -9.03
C ASP A 43 3.38 -20.27 -10.16
N ASP A 44 2.22 -20.92 -10.22
CA ASP A 44 1.22 -20.68 -11.24
C ASP A 44 0.48 -19.35 -10.98
N LYS A 45 0.55 -18.44 -11.95
CA LYS A 45 -0.02 -17.09 -11.84
C LYS A 45 -1.54 -17.14 -11.79
N GLU A 46 -2.16 -17.99 -12.59
CA GLU A 46 -3.61 -18.13 -12.70
C GLU A 46 -4.19 -18.67 -11.38
N GLU A 47 -3.51 -19.63 -10.75
CA GLU A 47 -3.81 -20.13 -9.41
C GLU A 47 -3.66 -19.01 -8.37
N PHE A 48 -2.55 -18.28 -8.39
CA PHE A 48 -2.34 -17.15 -7.49
C PHE A 48 -3.45 -16.10 -7.65
N GLU A 49 -3.77 -15.68 -8.88
CA GLU A 49 -4.80 -14.67 -9.16
C GLU A 49 -6.17 -15.15 -8.66
N ARG A 50 -6.51 -16.42 -8.88
CA ARG A 50 -7.76 -17.01 -8.40
C ARG A 50 -7.85 -16.92 -6.87
N LEU A 51 -6.82 -17.38 -6.16
CA LEU A 51 -6.79 -17.38 -4.70
C LEU A 51 -6.75 -15.96 -4.12
N PHE A 52 -5.99 -15.06 -4.75
CA PHE A 52 -5.94 -13.65 -4.39
C PHE A 52 -7.30 -12.98 -4.54
N ARG A 53 -7.98 -13.20 -5.67
CA ARG A 53 -9.33 -12.69 -5.92
C ARG A 53 -10.33 -13.23 -4.90
N ASP A 54 -10.25 -14.51 -4.56
CA ASP A 54 -11.15 -15.13 -3.60
C ASP A 54 -10.93 -14.57 -2.18
N ALA A 55 -9.67 -14.34 -1.78
CA ALA A 55 -9.35 -13.63 -0.54
C ALA A 55 -9.88 -12.19 -0.53
N LEU A 56 -9.67 -11.45 -1.63
CA LEU A 56 -10.11 -10.07 -1.78
C LEU A 56 -11.64 -9.93 -1.68
N LYS A 57 -12.40 -10.86 -2.27
CA LYS A 57 -13.87 -10.87 -2.21
C LYS A 57 -14.43 -10.96 -0.78
N GLN A 58 -13.70 -11.58 0.16
CA GLN A 58 -14.16 -11.72 1.54
C GLN A 58 -14.24 -10.40 2.30
N PHE A 59 -13.49 -9.38 1.87
CA PHE A 59 -13.43 -8.10 2.60
C PHE A 59 -13.59 -6.85 1.73
N ALA A 60 -13.42 -6.96 0.43
CA ALA A 60 -13.57 -5.88 -0.54
C ALA A 60 -14.12 -6.44 -1.88
N PRO A 61 -15.38 -6.89 -1.92
CA PRO A 61 -15.97 -7.53 -3.11
C PRO A 61 -16.01 -6.63 -4.36
N GLN A 62 -16.02 -5.31 -4.17
CA GLN A 62 -15.97 -4.30 -5.22
C GLN A 62 -14.55 -3.88 -5.62
N ALA A 63 -13.52 -4.45 -4.99
CA ALA A 63 -12.15 -4.04 -5.25
C ALA A 63 -11.73 -4.38 -6.67
N LYS A 64 -10.96 -3.47 -7.26
CA LYS A 64 -10.31 -3.65 -8.56
C LYS A 64 -8.82 -3.86 -8.31
N TYR A 65 -8.15 -4.63 -9.15
CA TYR A 65 -6.73 -4.85 -9.05
C TYR A 65 -6.05 -5.04 -10.41
N PHE A 66 -4.75 -4.80 -10.41
CA PHE A 66 -3.86 -5.04 -11.53
C PHE A 66 -2.51 -5.49 -10.98
N GLY A 67 -1.95 -6.58 -11.48
CA GLY A 67 -0.71 -7.13 -10.94
C GLY A 67 0.13 -7.86 -11.95
N CYS A 68 1.32 -8.28 -11.51
CA CYS A 68 2.24 -9.11 -12.28
C CYS A 68 2.91 -10.18 -11.41
N ARG A 69 3.33 -11.25 -12.06
CA ARG A 69 4.29 -12.23 -11.56
C ARG A 69 5.68 -11.80 -12.01
N GLU A 70 6.66 -11.88 -11.11
CA GLU A 70 8.05 -11.52 -11.36
C GLU A 70 8.95 -12.64 -10.82
N GLN A 71 9.70 -13.27 -11.72
CA GLN A 71 10.68 -14.29 -11.33
C GLN A 71 12.01 -13.61 -11.02
N HIS A 72 12.44 -13.66 -9.76
CA HIS A 72 13.81 -13.28 -9.36
C HIS A 72 14.67 -14.53 -9.26
N GLU A 73 15.81 -14.56 -9.94
CA GLU A 73 16.73 -15.71 -9.94
C GLU A 73 17.16 -16.12 -8.52
N GLU A 74 17.47 -15.15 -7.66
CA GLU A 74 17.94 -15.40 -6.29
C GLU A 74 16.84 -15.37 -5.23
N LYS A 75 15.75 -14.64 -5.49
CA LYS A 75 14.71 -14.33 -4.50
C LYS A 75 13.38 -15.04 -4.75
N GLY A 76 13.36 -15.95 -5.72
CA GLY A 76 12.19 -16.73 -6.10
C GLY A 76 11.09 -15.90 -6.76
N ILE A 77 9.86 -16.39 -6.69
CA ILE A 77 8.69 -15.78 -7.32
C ILE A 77 8.18 -14.62 -6.47
N HIS A 78 7.90 -13.49 -7.10
CA HIS A 78 7.28 -12.33 -6.49
C HIS A 78 5.97 -12.01 -7.21
N TYR A 79 4.94 -11.66 -6.45
CA TYR A 79 3.72 -11.08 -7.01
C TYR A 79 3.58 -9.64 -6.55
N HIS A 80 3.31 -8.77 -7.50
CA HIS A 80 3.09 -7.35 -7.27
C HIS A 80 1.67 -6.98 -7.69
N VAL A 81 0.88 -6.42 -6.79
CA VAL A 81 -0.53 -6.14 -7.05
C VAL A 81 -0.90 -4.74 -6.58
N LEU A 82 -1.32 -3.89 -7.51
CA LEU A 82 -1.98 -2.63 -7.21
C LEU A 82 -3.47 -2.89 -6.99
N VAL A 83 -3.97 -2.50 -5.82
CA VAL A 83 -5.35 -2.73 -5.39
C VAL A 83 -6.04 -1.41 -5.13
N ASN A 84 -7.23 -1.24 -5.70
CA ASN A 84 -8.20 -0.24 -5.28
C ASN A 84 -9.29 -0.95 -4.48
N LEU A 85 -9.32 -0.71 -3.17
CA LEU A 85 -10.26 -1.33 -2.24
C LEU A 85 -11.72 -0.90 -2.45
N GLY A 86 -11.95 0.23 -3.13
CA GLY A 86 -13.29 0.84 -3.26
C GLY A 86 -13.83 1.47 -1.97
N PHE A 87 -13.08 1.39 -0.87
CA PHE A 87 -13.35 2.10 0.39
C PHE A 87 -12.03 2.46 1.08
N GLN A 88 -12.08 3.37 2.04
CA GLN A 88 -10.93 3.74 2.87
C GLN A 88 -11.02 3.03 4.23
N PRO A 89 -10.32 1.90 4.42
CA PRO A 89 -10.28 1.25 5.72
C PRO A 89 -9.59 2.12 6.78
N THR A 90 -9.73 1.71 8.04
CA THR A 90 -8.85 2.16 9.13
C THR A 90 -8.26 0.92 9.77
N TRP A 91 -7.29 0.30 9.11
CA TRP A 91 -6.66 -0.94 9.56
C TRP A 91 -5.27 -0.69 10.13
N THR A 92 -4.90 -1.45 11.17
CA THR A 92 -3.49 -1.63 11.52
C THR A 92 -2.76 -2.38 10.41
N MET A 93 -1.44 -2.25 10.34
CA MET A 93 -0.65 -3.00 9.34
C MET A 93 -0.81 -4.52 9.50
N GLU A 94 -0.89 -5.01 10.72
CA GLU A 94 -1.14 -6.43 11.03
C GLU A 94 -2.49 -6.90 10.48
N ARG A 95 -3.56 -6.16 10.77
CA ARG A 95 -4.90 -6.47 10.25
C ARG A 95 -4.93 -6.44 8.73
N ALA A 96 -4.25 -5.47 8.11
CA ALA A 96 -4.15 -5.38 6.66
C ALA A 96 -3.42 -6.59 6.08
N ARG A 97 -2.28 -7.00 6.67
CA ARG A 97 -1.56 -8.22 6.24
C ARG A 97 -2.44 -9.46 6.34
N ALA A 98 -3.15 -9.63 7.45
CA ALA A 98 -4.08 -10.76 7.63
C ALA A 98 -5.19 -10.79 6.55
N ARG A 99 -5.70 -9.62 6.14
CA ARG A 99 -6.70 -9.52 5.06
C ARG A 99 -6.12 -9.88 3.69
N PHE A 100 -4.88 -9.51 3.42
CA PHE A 100 -4.19 -9.80 2.17
C PHE A 100 -3.51 -11.17 2.13
N THR A 101 -3.62 -12.00 3.17
CA THR A 101 -3.09 -13.37 3.14
C THR A 101 -3.81 -14.21 2.09
N VAL A 102 -3.05 -14.81 1.18
CA VAL A 102 -3.54 -15.75 0.17
C VAL A 102 -3.39 -17.17 0.73
N ILE A 103 -4.50 -17.90 0.81
CA ILE A 103 -4.48 -19.30 1.27
C ILE A 103 -3.61 -20.13 0.32
N GLY A 104 -2.76 -21.01 0.86
CA GLY A 104 -1.85 -21.83 0.07
C GLY A 104 -0.48 -21.18 -0.17
N ASN A 105 -0.34 -19.86 0.04
CA ASN A 105 0.98 -19.23 0.07
C ASN A 105 1.62 -19.44 1.45
N MET A 106 2.65 -20.28 1.52
CA MET A 106 3.35 -20.55 2.78
C MET A 106 4.29 -19.42 3.20
N SER A 107 4.66 -18.54 2.25
CA SER A 107 5.46 -17.35 2.56
C SER A 107 4.63 -16.30 3.29
N LYS A 108 5.14 -15.87 4.45
CA LYS A 108 4.57 -14.76 5.23
C LYS A 108 5.10 -13.39 4.77
N SER A 109 5.93 -13.34 3.73
CA SER A 109 6.57 -12.11 3.27
C SER A 109 5.61 -11.28 2.42
N ILE A 110 4.71 -10.57 3.11
CA ILE A 110 3.75 -9.64 2.49
C ILE A 110 4.13 -8.21 2.89
N ASN A 111 4.54 -7.43 1.90
CA ASN A 111 4.74 -6.00 2.06
C ASN A 111 3.51 -5.23 1.55
N LEU A 112 3.07 -4.25 2.34
CA LEU A 112 1.93 -3.40 2.02
C LEU A 112 2.37 -1.95 1.98
N THR A 113 2.16 -1.31 0.84
CA THR A 113 2.45 0.10 0.63
C THR A 113 1.12 0.82 0.38
N PRO A 114 0.44 1.32 1.42
CA PRO A 114 -0.75 2.15 1.23
C PRO A 114 -0.35 3.48 0.60
N ASN A 115 -1.20 4.02 -0.27
CA ASN A 115 -1.00 5.39 -0.75
C ASN A 115 -1.18 6.37 0.41
N ARG A 116 -0.07 6.98 0.84
CA ARG A 116 -0.03 8.05 1.86
C ARG A 116 0.14 9.45 1.26
N SER A 117 0.25 9.54 -0.07
CA SER A 117 0.47 10.80 -0.77
C SER A 117 -0.85 11.51 -1.04
N ALA A 118 -0.83 12.84 -0.93
CA ALA A 118 -1.89 13.69 -1.47
C ALA A 118 -2.05 13.51 -2.99
N ASN A 119 -0.98 13.09 -3.68
CA ASN A 119 -1.00 12.81 -5.10
C ASN A 119 -1.20 11.30 -5.38
N MET A 120 -2.46 10.87 -5.24
CA MET A 120 -2.92 9.53 -5.57
C MET A 120 -2.58 9.13 -7.01
N TRP A 121 -2.65 10.06 -7.97
CA TRP A 121 -2.42 9.77 -9.38
C TRP A 121 -0.99 9.34 -9.66
N ARG A 122 -0.02 10.03 -9.05
CA ARG A 122 1.39 9.64 -9.14
C ARG A 122 1.60 8.23 -8.57
N PHE A 123 0.94 7.91 -7.46
CA PHE A 123 1.00 6.57 -6.87
C PHE A 123 0.46 5.51 -7.84
N VAL A 124 -0.75 5.69 -8.37
CA VAL A 124 -1.38 4.73 -9.29
C VAL A 124 -0.54 4.56 -10.56
N ARG A 125 -0.16 5.67 -11.20
CA ARG A 125 0.61 5.65 -12.46
C ARG A 125 1.93 4.89 -12.29
N ASN A 126 2.71 5.23 -11.28
CA ASN A 126 4.02 4.61 -11.05
C ASN A 126 3.90 3.09 -10.86
N HIS A 127 2.86 2.62 -10.17
CA HIS A 127 2.68 1.18 -9.93
C HIS A 127 2.05 0.46 -11.14
N VAL A 128 1.21 1.12 -11.94
CA VAL A 128 0.75 0.57 -13.22
C VAL A 128 1.92 0.38 -14.18
N GLU A 129 2.76 1.41 -14.33
CA GLU A 129 3.98 1.36 -15.16
C GLU A 129 4.95 0.28 -14.66
N TYR A 130 5.13 0.16 -13.34
CA TYR A 130 5.94 -0.90 -12.73
C TYR A 130 5.42 -2.29 -13.10
N VAL A 131 4.13 -2.56 -12.89
CA VAL A 131 3.50 -3.85 -13.19
C VAL A 131 3.61 -4.19 -14.68
N GLN A 132 3.38 -3.21 -15.56
CA GLN A 132 3.47 -3.42 -17.02
C GLN A 132 4.88 -3.80 -17.48
N LYS A 133 5.92 -3.25 -16.83
CA LYS A 133 7.31 -3.51 -17.19
C LYS A 133 7.71 -4.98 -17.02
N ASN A 134 7.09 -5.70 -16.09
CA ASN A 134 7.45 -7.09 -15.77
C ASN A 134 6.83 -8.14 -16.70
N GLY A 135 5.94 -7.75 -17.62
CA GLY A 135 5.46 -8.59 -18.73
C GLY A 135 4.41 -9.65 -18.39
N ASP A 136 4.55 -10.36 -17.27
CA ASP A 136 3.62 -11.43 -16.87
C ASP A 136 2.48 -10.88 -15.98
N VAL A 137 1.54 -10.18 -16.62
CA VAL A 137 0.48 -9.39 -15.96
C VAL A 137 -0.84 -10.14 -15.81
N PHE A 138 -1.66 -9.73 -14.85
CA PHE A 138 -3.02 -10.22 -14.59
C PHE A 138 -3.92 -9.11 -13.99
N GLY A 139 -5.23 -9.36 -13.93
CA GLY A 139 -6.22 -8.34 -13.59
C GLY A 139 -6.42 -7.28 -14.69
N LYS A 140 -7.10 -6.18 -14.36
CA LYS A 140 -7.42 -5.12 -15.33
C LYS A 140 -6.66 -3.85 -15.01
N ALA A 141 -5.81 -3.42 -15.94
CA ALA A 141 -5.07 -2.17 -15.83
C ALA A 141 -6.01 -0.98 -15.57
N PHE A 142 -5.59 -0.10 -14.67
CA PHE A 142 -6.29 1.14 -14.40
C PHE A 142 -5.97 2.14 -15.53
N SER A 143 -6.99 2.83 -16.04
CA SER A 143 -6.77 3.95 -16.97
C SER A 143 -6.00 5.04 -16.23
N VAL A 144 -4.82 5.40 -16.74
CA VAL A 144 -3.99 6.48 -16.21
C VAL A 144 -3.71 7.46 -17.34
N LYS A 145 -4.74 8.13 -17.85
CA LYS A 145 -4.53 9.15 -18.87
C LYS A 145 -4.04 10.47 -18.25
N PRO A 146 -2.96 11.09 -18.76
CA PRO A 146 -2.56 12.40 -18.31
C PRO A 146 -3.64 13.43 -18.65
N GLY A 147 -4.08 14.23 -17.65
CA GLY A 147 -4.82 15.47 -17.87
C GLY A 147 -6.36 15.41 -17.99
N GLY A 148 -6.98 14.25 -18.25
CA GLY A 148 -8.43 14.18 -18.53
C GLY A 148 -9.34 13.65 -17.39
N GLU A 149 -8.82 12.82 -16.48
CA GLU A 149 -9.67 11.91 -15.71
C GLU A 149 -9.97 12.32 -14.27
N ARG A 150 -9.66 13.58 -13.89
CA ARG A 150 -10.13 14.13 -12.60
C ARG A 150 -11.66 14.11 -12.49
N LYS A 151 -12.42 13.99 -13.59
CA LYS A 151 -13.88 13.83 -13.59
C LYS A 151 -14.38 12.39 -13.77
N GLN A 152 -13.60 11.51 -14.40
CA GLN A 152 -14.09 10.19 -14.84
C GLN A 152 -14.04 9.15 -13.71
N LEU A 153 -12.99 9.16 -12.89
CA LEU A 153 -12.93 8.34 -11.68
C LEU A 153 -13.90 8.83 -10.57
N TRP A 154 -14.28 10.11 -10.57
CA TRP A 154 -15.41 10.60 -9.74
C TRP A 154 -16.77 10.14 -10.27
N ARG A 155 -16.93 10.00 -11.59
CA ARG A 155 -18.18 9.49 -12.20
C ARG A 155 -18.38 7.98 -11.98
N GLU A 156 -17.31 7.19 -11.94
CA GLU A 156 -17.37 5.79 -11.50
C GLU A 156 -17.59 5.66 -9.97
N TYR A 157 -17.42 6.75 -9.22
CA TYR A 157 -17.43 6.81 -7.76
C TYR A 157 -18.62 7.64 -7.24
N LYS A 158 -19.85 7.27 -7.62
CA LYS A 158 -20.99 7.65 -6.77
C LYS A 158 -21.06 6.64 -5.62
N PRO A 159 -20.83 7.05 -4.35
CA PRO A 159 -21.12 6.16 -3.23
C PRO A 159 -22.60 5.76 -3.32
N VAL A 160 -22.88 4.46 -3.19
CA VAL A 160 -24.25 3.99 -3.03
C VAL A 160 -24.75 4.61 -1.73
N GLU A 161 -25.65 5.60 -1.84
CA GLU A 161 -26.33 6.16 -0.69
C GLU A 161 -27.03 5.01 0.03
N LYS A 162 -26.60 4.72 1.26
CA LYS A 162 -27.34 3.81 2.12
C LYS A 162 -28.72 4.44 2.34
N LYS A 163 -29.76 3.83 1.77
CA LYS A 163 -31.13 4.08 2.25
C LYS A 163 -31.16 3.70 3.72
N LYS A 164 -31.47 4.67 4.58
CA LYS A 164 -31.90 4.39 5.95
C LYS A 164 -33.30 3.81 5.84
N GLU A 165 -33.44 2.52 6.14
CA GLU A 165 -34.70 1.97 6.63
C GLU A 165 -34.84 2.28 8.12
#